data_AF-A0A963JN98-F1
#
_entry.id   AF-A0A963JN98-F1
#
_cell.length_a   1.000
_cell.length_b   1.000
_cell.length_c   1.000
_cell.angle_alpha   90.00
_cell.angle_beta   90.00
_cell.angle_gamma   90.00
#
_symmetry.space_group_name_H-M   'P 1'
#
loop_
_entity.id
_entity.type
_entity.pdbx_description
1 polymer ?
#
loop_
_entity_poly.entity_id
_entity_poly.type
_entity_poly.pdbx_seq_one_letter_code
_entity_poly.pdbx_strand_id
1 'polypeptide(L)'
;MKKLSYFLAILLMCLPFLANGVETMQESMQDLKNDAERKANQKMNRLEEAVCLKSETECLKQKAENRMQESTDAVVDKYEEITNVIDDE
;
A
#
# COMPACT_ATOMS: atom_id res chain seq x y z
N MET A 1 -4.74 35.77 32.33
CA MET A 1 -3.70 35.30 31.38
C MET A 1 -3.39 33.81 31.53
N LYS A 2 -3.09 33.26 32.72
CA LYS A 2 -2.81 31.82 32.90
C LYS A 2 -3.94 30.88 32.43
N LYS A 3 -5.21 31.23 32.68
CA LYS A 3 -6.37 30.42 32.24
C LYS A 3 -6.58 30.41 30.72
N LEU A 4 -6.19 31.49 30.03
CA LEU A 4 -6.25 31.59 28.56
C LEU A 4 -5.13 30.75 27.92
N SER A 5 -3.95 30.72 28.54
CA SER A 5 -2.82 29.88 28.12
C SER A 5 -3.13 28.37 28.26
N TYR A 6 -3.84 27.96 29.31
CA TYR A 6 -4.30 26.57 29.44
C TYR A 6 -5.33 26.18 28.37
N PHE A 7 -6.26 27.08 28.03
CA PHE A 7 -7.24 26.83 26.97
C PHE A 7 -6.58 26.68 25.59
N LEU A 8 -5.57 27.52 25.30
CA LEU A 8 -4.82 27.44 24.05
C LEU A 8 -3.99 26.15 23.95
N ALA A 9 -3.41 25.69 25.07
CA ALA A 9 -2.65 24.45 25.12
C ALA A 9 -3.53 23.20 24.92
N ILE A 10 -4.75 23.20 25.46
CA ILE A 10 -5.72 22.10 25.25
C ILE A 10 -6.21 22.07 23.80
N LEU A 11 -6.47 23.24 23.20
CA LEU A 11 -6.86 23.35 21.80
C LEU A 11 -5.76 22.83 20.86
N LEU A 12 -4.49 23.14 21.17
CA LEU A 12 -3.35 22.67 20.36
C LEU A 12 -3.16 21.15 20.42
N MET A 13 -3.48 20.50 21.55
CA MET A 13 -3.38 19.04 21.68
C MET A 13 -4.48 18.28 20.92
N CYS A 14 -5.57 18.93 20.52
CA CYS A 14 -6.65 18.30 19.76
C CYS A 14 -6.50 18.43 18.24
N LEU A 15 -5.60 19.30 17.75
CA LEU A 15 -5.32 19.49 16.32
C LEU A 15 -4.84 18.23 15.56
N PRO A 16 -4.05 17.30 16.12
CA PRO A 16 -3.55 16.16 15.33
C PRO A 16 -4.63 15.12 14.95
N PHE A 17 -5.86 15.24 15.47
CA PHE A 17 -6.96 14.34 15.10
C PHE A 17 -7.70 14.73 13.82
N LEU A 18 -7.40 15.91 13.24
CA LEU A 18 -8.09 16.43 12.06
C LEU A 18 -7.35 16.19 10.73
N ALA A 19 -6.11 15.69 10.77
CA ALA A 19 -5.29 15.42 9.58
C ALA A 19 -5.45 13.98 9.08
N ASN A 20 -6.70 13.52 8.90
CA ASN A 20 -6.95 12.32 8.11
C ASN A 20 -7.31 12.80 6.70
N GLY A 21 -6.35 12.76 5.77
CA GLY A 21 -6.63 12.95 4.35
C GLY A 21 -7.70 11.94 3.94
N VAL A 22 -8.84 12.45 3.47
CA VAL A 22 -9.92 11.62 2.95
C VAL A 22 -9.62 11.37 1.50
N GLU A 23 -9.32 10.11 1.16
CA GLU A 23 -9.16 9.68 -0.23
C GLU A 23 -10.38 10.10 -1.06
N THR A 24 -10.13 10.63 -2.25
CA THR A 24 -11.18 10.93 -3.21
C THR A 24 -11.75 9.65 -3.82
N MET A 25 -12.98 9.70 -4.34
CA MET A 25 -13.57 8.54 -5.03
C MET A 25 -12.73 8.04 -6.22
N GLN A 26 -11.91 8.91 -6.81
CA GLN A 26 -10.99 8.53 -7.88
C GLN A 26 -9.80 7.72 -7.35
N GLU A 27 -9.20 8.15 -6.23
CA GLU A 27 -8.10 7.44 -5.57
C GLU A 27 -8.56 6.07 -5.08
N SER A 28 -9.70 5.99 -4.39
CA SER A 28 -10.22 4.70 -3.93
C SER A 28 -10.54 3.74 -5.09
N MET A 29 -10.91 4.26 -6.27
CA MET A 29 -11.08 3.44 -7.48
C MET A 29 -9.74 2.96 -8.03
N GLN A 30 -8.71 3.79 -7.96
CA GLN A 30 -7.35 3.45 -8.38
C GLN A 30 -6.74 2.39 -7.46
N ASP A 31 -6.92 2.50 -6.15
CA ASP A 31 -6.45 1.51 -5.17
C ASP A 31 -7.14 0.17 -5.38
N LEU A 32 -8.45 0.17 -5.61
CA LEU A 32 -9.20 -1.05 -5.94
C LEU A 32 -8.71 -1.71 -7.23
N LYS A 33 -8.30 -0.91 -8.23
CA LYS A 33 -7.72 -1.43 -9.47
C LYS A 33 -6.33 -2.04 -9.22
N ASN A 34 -5.46 -1.35 -8.48
CA ASN A 34 -4.13 -1.81 -8.14
C ASN A 34 -4.20 -3.13 -7.34
N ASP A 35 -5.11 -3.21 -6.37
CA ASP A 35 -5.40 -4.43 -5.61
C ASP A 35 -5.82 -5.61 -6.49
N ALA A 36 -6.68 -5.34 -7.48
CA ALA A 36 -7.16 -6.35 -8.41
C ALA A 36 -6.01 -6.86 -9.30
N GLU A 37 -5.18 -5.96 -9.84
CA GLU A 37 -4.00 -6.30 -10.65
C GLU A 37 -2.98 -7.09 -9.84
N ARG A 38 -2.63 -6.64 -8.63
CA ARG A 38 -1.72 -7.36 -7.72
C ARG A 38 -2.20 -8.78 -7.44
N LYS A 39 -3.49 -8.94 -7.11
CA LYS A 39 -4.08 -10.25 -6.83
C LYS A 39 -4.08 -11.16 -8.06
N ALA A 40 -4.27 -10.59 -9.25
CA ALA A 40 -4.18 -11.33 -10.50
C ALA A 40 -2.74 -11.81 -10.76
N ASN A 41 -1.74 -10.93 -10.61
CA ASN A 41 -0.32 -11.28 -10.75
C ASN A 41 0.10 -12.38 -9.78
N GLN A 42 -0.27 -12.28 -8.49
CA GLN A 42 0.00 -13.32 -7.50
C GLN A 42 -0.56 -14.69 -7.92
N LYS A 43 -1.79 -14.72 -8.46
CA LYS A 43 -2.39 -15.96 -8.94
C LYS A 43 -1.65 -16.52 -10.15
N MET A 44 -1.26 -15.68 -11.10
CA MET A 44 -0.47 -16.10 -12.26
C MET A 44 0.88 -16.67 -11.84
N ASN A 45 1.59 -15.97 -10.95
CA ASN A 45 2.85 -16.44 -10.38
C ASN A 45 2.70 -17.81 -9.69
N ARG A 46 1.57 -18.05 -9.00
CA ARG A 46 1.30 -19.34 -8.35
C ARG A 46 0.99 -20.44 -9.35
N LEU A 47 0.30 -20.11 -10.44
CA LEU A 47 0.09 -21.05 -11.54
C LEU A 47 1.43 -21.42 -12.18
N GLU A 48 2.28 -20.44 -12.47
CA GLU A 48 3.63 -20.67 -13.01
C GLU A 48 4.49 -21.53 -12.10
N GLU A 49 4.50 -21.25 -10.79
CA GLU A 49 5.18 -22.08 -9.79
C GLU A 49 4.67 -23.54 -9.82
N ALA A 50 3.35 -23.73 -9.97
CA ALA A 50 2.72 -25.06 -9.94
C ALA A 50 2.93 -25.86 -11.24
N VAL A 51 3.04 -25.19 -12.39
CA VAL A 51 3.26 -25.82 -13.69
C VAL A 51 4.74 -25.85 -14.10
N CYS A 52 5.66 -25.50 -13.20
CA CYS A 52 7.09 -25.54 -13.50
C CYS A 52 7.56 -26.99 -13.69
N LEU A 53 7.92 -27.33 -14.94
CA LEU A 53 8.43 -28.65 -15.34
C LEU A 53 9.95 -28.68 -15.56
N LYS A 54 10.67 -27.67 -15.06
CA LYS A 54 12.12 -27.53 -15.18
C LYS A 54 12.85 -28.31 -14.09
N SER A 55 14.17 -28.14 -13.98
CA SER A 55 14.95 -28.67 -12.86
C SER A 55 14.49 -28.04 -11.53
N GLU A 56 14.67 -28.75 -10.41
CA GLU A 56 14.29 -28.25 -9.08
C GLU A 56 14.89 -26.87 -8.78
N THR A 57 16.17 -26.67 -9.12
CA THR A 57 16.89 -25.41 -8.91
C THR A 57 16.27 -24.26 -9.72
N GLU A 58 15.85 -24.53 -10.96
CA GLU A 58 15.21 -23.53 -11.80
C GLU A 58 13.80 -23.19 -11.30
N CYS A 59 13.02 -24.18 -10.88
CA CYS A 59 11.70 -23.94 -10.29
C CYS A 59 11.79 -23.20 -8.95
N LEU A 60 12.81 -23.50 -8.14
CA LEU A 60 13.08 -22.77 -6.90
C LEU A 60 13.47 -21.32 -7.18
N LYS A 61 14.32 -21.09 -8.18
CA LYS A 61 14.72 -19.75 -8.61
C LYS A 61 13.51 -18.95 -9.11
N GLN A 62 12.70 -19.54 -9.98
CA GLN A 62 11.48 -18.90 -10.49
C GLN A 62 10.51 -18.55 -9.36
N LYS A 63 10.31 -19.47 -8.41
CA LYS A 63 9.52 -19.18 -7.20
C LYS A 63 10.07 -18.00 -6.41
N ALA A 64 11.39 -17.93 -6.21
CA ALA A 64 12.02 -16.82 -5.51
C ALA A 64 11.83 -15.49 -6.24
N GLU A 65 12.02 -15.47 -7.57
CA GLU A 65 11.78 -14.29 -8.41
C GLU A 65 10.32 -13.82 -8.32
N ASN A 66 9.37 -14.74 -8.46
CA ASN A 66 7.94 -14.47 -8.34
C ASN A 66 7.62 -13.85 -6.97
N ARG A 67 8.17 -14.37 -5.87
CA ARG A 67 7.93 -13.81 -4.53
C ARG A 67 8.59 -12.46 -4.31
N MET A 68 9.77 -12.23 -4.90
CA MET A 68 10.43 -10.93 -4.84
C MET A 68 9.61 -9.87 -5.59
N GLN A 69 9.07 -10.22 -6.75
CA GLN A 69 8.17 -9.35 -7.49
C GLN A 69 6.90 -9.04 -6.68
N GLU A 70 6.22 -10.07 -6.15
CA GLU A 70 5.02 -9.89 -5.29
C GLU A 70 5.28 -8.91 -4.13
N SER A 71 6.47 -8.99 -3.51
CA SER A 71 6.86 -8.08 -2.43
C SER A 71 7.15 -6.66 -2.88
N THR A 72 7.73 -6.50 -4.08
CA THR A 72 8.02 -5.19 -4.65
C THR A 72 6.73 -4.48 -5.03
N ASP A 73 5.82 -5.18 -5.71
CA ASP A 73 4.51 -4.67 -6.10
C ASP A 73 3.73 -4.18 -4.86
N ALA A 74 3.71 -4.97 -3.78
CA ALA A 74 3.03 -4.59 -2.54
C ALA A 74 3.61 -3.34 -1.86
N VAL A 75 4.92 -3.12 -1.98
CA VAL A 75 5.58 -1.92 -1.44
C VAL A 75 5.29 -0.69 -2.31
N VAL A 76 5.34 -0.86 -3.64
CA VAL A 76 5.06 0.21 -4.60
C VAL A 76 3.61 0.67 -4.47
N ASP A 77 2.63 -0.26 -4.47
CA ASP A 77 1.21 0.06 -4.31
C ASP A 77 0.97 0.91 -3.06
N LYS A 78 1.54 0.49 -1.92
CA LYS A 78 1.37 1.19 -0.66
C LYS A 78 2.05 2.56 -0.65
N TYR A 79 3.17 2.70 -1.36
CA TYR A 79 3.83 3.98 -1.50
C TYR A 79 2.99 4.95 -2.34
N GLU A 80 2.38 4.47 -3.43
CA GLU A 80 1.47 5.26 -4.26
C GLU A 80 0.22 5.68 -3.48
N GLU A 81 -0.41 4.76 -2.74
CA GLU A 81 -1.57 5.03 -1.88
C GLU A 81 -1.25 6.14 -0.84
N ILE A 82 -0.10 6.06 -0.18
CA ILE A 82 0.33 7.09 0.79
C ILE A 82 0.62 8.42 0.09
N THR A 83 1.18 8.41 -1.12
CA THR A 83 1.51 9.64 -1.86
C THR A 83 0.25 10.36 -2.31
N ASN A 84 -0.76 9.63 -2.78
CA ASN A 84 -2.07 10.16 -3.14
C ASN A 84 -2.72 10.92 -1.96
N VAL A 85 -2.71 10.32 -0.77
CA VAL A 85 -3.22 10.95 0.46
C VAL A 85 -2.46 12.23 0.85
N ILE A 86 -1.18 12.35 0.50
CA ILE A 86 -0.34 13.52 0.81
C ILE A 86 -0.53 14.64 -0.23
N ASP A 87 -0.69 14.30 -1.51
CA ASP A 87 -0.81 15.29 -2.60
C ASP A 87 -2.20 15.97 -2.63
N ASP A 88 -3.19 15.42 -1.93
CA ASP A 88 -4.53 16.00 -1.76
C ASP A 88 -4.68 16.97 -0.54
N GLU A 89 -3.57 17.33 0.14
CA GLU A 89 -3.49 18.46 1.14
C GLU A 89 -3.07 19.81 0.53
#